data_AF-A0A5C2SLL1-F1
#
_entry.id   AF-A0A5C2SLL1-F1
#
_cell.length_a   1.000
_cell.length_b   1.000
_cell.length_c   1.000
_cell.angle_alpha   90.00
_cell.angle_beta   90.00
_cell.angle_gamma   90.00
#
_symmetry.space_group_name_H-M   'P 1'
#
loop_
_entity.id
_entity.type
_entity.pdbx_description
1 polymer ?
#
loop_
_entity_poly.entity_id
_entity_poly.type
_entity_poly.pdbx_seq_one_letter_code
_entity_poly.pdbx_strand_id
1 'polypeptide(L)'
;MTGKEGKLARDAAGQEVVQADLVVGGRYYYIVDDGWTVDYGIFYSFDAWVPPQREQVPDRWFTDVYPRSRPPSPTQYVWEDVSGRSVNTLREKARDQDGACRLSGFEDPTEAVHIVPEAYRSWYYIRQIYIQLCDSRPMPRTLAGVDTIHDIRNYITLRTDLHKRWDAHAFVFIPV
;
A
#
# COMPACT_ATOMS: atom_id res chain seq x y z
N MET A 1 19.78 -9.69 -3.15
CA MET A 1 19.97 -10.31 -1.82
C MET A 1 19.56 -9.30 -0.76
N THR A 2 18.33 -9.37 -0.28
CA THR A 2 17.91 -8.70 0.97
C THR A 2 17.70 -9.82 1.97
N GLY A 3 18.62 -9.91 2.93
CA GLY A 3 18.59 -10.95 3.95
C GLY A 3 17.46 -10.71 4.93
N LYS A 4 16.75 -11.80 5.22
CA LYS A 4 15.98 -12.15 6.41
C LYS A 4 14.44 -12.06 6.33
N GLU A 5 13.90 -13.27 6.16
CA GLU A 5 12.75 -13.88 6.86
C GLU A 5 11.41 -14.03 6.13
N GLY A 6 11.24 -13.50 4.91
CA GLY A 6 10.16 -13.94 4.01
C GLY A 6 10.68 -14.87 2.91
N LYS A 7 10.15 -16.09 2.78
CA LYS A 7 10.46 -16.98 1.63
C LYS A 7 9.18 -17.39 0.89
N LEU A 8 9.18 -17.24 -0.43
CA LEU A 8 8.16 -17.84 -1.29
C LEU A 8 8.54 -19.29 -1.55
N ALA A 9 7.62 -20.23 -1.39
CA ALA A 9 7.85 -21.65 -1.60
C ALA A 9 6.73 -22.32 -2.37
N ARG A 10 7.00 -23.48 -2.99
CA ARG A 10 5.99 -24.31 -3.67
C ARG A 10 5.26 -25.27 -2.72
N ASP A 11 5.82 -25.50 -1.55
CA ASP A 11 5.23 -26.30 -0.48
C ASP A 11 5.01 -25.47 0.79
N ALA A 12 4.10 -25.95 1.64
CA ALA A 12 3.74 -25.28 2.89
C ALA A 12 4.84 -25.33 3.97
N ALA A 13 5.76 -26.31 3.90
CA ALA A 13 6.87 -26.43 4.85
C ALA A 13 8.06 -25.51 4.50
N GLY A 14 8.01 -24.87 3.32
CA GLY A 14 9.03 -23.93 2.88
C GLY A 14 10.34 -24.56 2.43
N GLN A 15 10.31 -25.81 1.97
CA GLN A 15 11.51 -26.53 1.56
C GLN A 15 11.90 -26.20 0.11
N GLU A 16 10.91 -26.07 -0.77
CA GLU A 16 11.04 -25.72 -2.18
C GLU A 16 10.95 -24.21 -2.38
N VAL A 17 12.00 -23.50 -1.98
CA VAL A 17 12.11 -22.04 -2.13
C VAL A 17 12.11 -21.63 -3.60
N VAL A 18 11.27 -20.66 -3.93
CA VAL A 18 11.17 -20.05 -5.26
C VAL A 18 12.15 -18.87 -5.34
N GLN A 19 13.13 -18.99 -6.22
CA GLN A 19 14.08 -17.92 -6.55
C GLN A 19 13.81 -17.43 -7.97
N ALA A 20 12.76 -16.63 -8.14
CA ALA A 20 12.41 -16.06 -9.44
C ALA A 20 11.81 -14.66 -9.25
N ASP A 21 12.18 -13.74 -10.14
CA ASP A 21 11.59 -12.38 -10.17
C ASP A 21 10.13 -12.40 -10.63
N LEU A 22 9.75 -13.43 -11.40
CA LEU A 22 8.39 -13.66 -11.87
C LEU A 22 8.02 -15.13 -11.72
N VAL A 23 6.85 -15.40 -11.12
CA VAL A 23 6.34 -16.77 -10.93
C VAL A 23 5.35 -17.15 -12.02
N VAL A 24 5.38 -18.42 -12.44
CA VAL A 24 4.39 -19.01 -13.35
C VAL A 24 3.08 -19.29 -12.61
N GLY A 25 2.00 -19.60 -13.34
CA GLY A 25 0.74 -19.98 -12.70
C GLY A 25 0.89 -21.24 -11.84
N GLY A 26 0.50 -21.18 -10.56
CA GLY A 26 0.65 -22.28 -9.62
C GLY A 26 0.20 -21.92 -8.21
N ARG A 27 0.34 -22.87 -7.28
CA ARG A 27 0.13 -22.66 -5.84
C ARG A 27 1.46 -22.32 -5.19
N TYR A 28 1.47 -21.25 -4.40
CA TYR A 28 2.65 -20.77 -3.70
C TYR A 28 2.30 -20.43 -2.25
N TYR A 29 3.28 -20.57 -1.37
CA TYR A 29 3.20 -20.27 0.04
C TYR A 29 4.20 -19.17 0.36
N TYR A 30 3.73 -18.02 0.83
CA TYR A 30 4.61 -16.99 1.36
C TYR A 30 4.81 -17.23 2.85
N ILE A 31 5.98 -17.74 3.20
CA ILE A 31 6.33 -18.11 4.58
C ILE A 31 6.99 -16.92 5.22
N VAL A 32 6.24 -16.38 6.18
CA VAL A 32 6.48 -15.14 6.87
C VAL A 32 7.51 -15.32 7.98
N ASP A 33 7.49 -16.44 8.70
CA ASP A 33 8.42 -16.77 9.78
C ASP A 33 8.62 -18.30 9.81
N ASP A 34 9.59 -18.82 10.57
CA ASP A 34 9.84 -20.26 10.72
C ASP A 34 8.64 -21.05 11.30
N GLY A 35 7.65 -20.34 11.85
CA GLY A 35 6.36 -20.86 12.31
C GLY A 35 5.36 -21.11 11.17
N TRP A 36 5.70 -21.97 10.21
CA TRP A 36 4.83 -22.37 9.10
C TRP A 36 3.49 -23.00 9.53
N THR A 37 3.32 -23.29 10.82
CA THR A 37 2.11 -23.85 11.43
C THR A 37 1.07 -22.80 11.83
N VAL A 38 1.40 -21.51 11.77
CA VAL A 38 0.47 -20.42 12.08
C VAL A 38 -0.16 -19.93 10.78
N ASP A 39 -1.41 -20.31 10.54
CA ASP A 39 -2.20 -19.75 9.45
C ASP A 39 -2.42 -18.25 9.69
N TYR A 40 -2.14 -17.44 8.69
CA TYR A 40 -2.54 -16.03 8.71
C TYR A 40 -4.07 -15.95 8.56
N GLY A 41 -4.70 -15.01 9.27
CA GLY A 41 -6.12 -14.77 9.14
C GLY A 41 -6.49 -14.42 7.71
N ILE A 42 -7.36 -15.20 7.08
CA ILE A 42 -7.95 -14.88 5.78
C ILE A 42 -9.22 -14.08 6.06
N PHE A 43 -9.21 -12.80 5.69
CA PHE A 43 -10.34 -11.90 5.86
C PHE A 43 -11.08 -11.77 4.52
N TYR A 44 -12.37 -12.09 4.51
CA TYR A 44 -13.22 -11.99 3.31
C TYR A 44 -13.81 -10.58 3.10
N SER A 45 -13.54 -9.65 4.03
CA SER A 45 -13.94 -8.25 3.92
C SER A 45 -12.96 -7.35 4.66
N PHE A 46 -12.86 -6.09 4.23
CA PHE A 46 -12.10 -5.07 4.94
C PHE A 46 -12.61 -4.87 6.37
N ASP A 47 -13.93 -4.91 6.59
CA ASP A 47 -14.53 -4.68 7.90
C ASP A 47 -14.10 -5.70 8.97
N ALA A 48 -13.86 -6.94 8.55
CA ALA A 48 -13.36 -8.00 9.41
C ALA A 48 -11.86 -7.86 9.73
N TRP A 49 -11.11 -7.12 8.91
CA TRP A 49 -9.69 -6.89 9.10
C TRP A 49 -9.43 -5.64 9.94
N VAL A 50 -8.56 -5.81 10.95
CA VAL A 50 -8.02 -4.71 11.75
C VAL A 50 -6.54 -4.60 11.39
N PRO A 51 -6.10 -3.47 10.82
CA PRO A 51 -4.68 -3.25 10.56
C PRO A 51 -3.89 -3.37 11.87
N PRO A 52 -2.76 -4.10 11.88
CA PRO A 52 -1.91 -4.15 13.05
C PRO A 52 -1.40 -2.75 13.39
N GLN A 53 -1.24 -2.46 14.68
CA GLN A 53 -0.50 -1.28 15.12
C GLN A 53 0.95 -1.38 14.63
N ARG A 54 1.62 -0.24 14.46
CA ARG A 54 3.00 -0.21 13.92
C ARG A 54 3.96 -1.05 14.75
N GLU A 55 3.75 -1.12 16.05
CA GLU A 55 4.52 -1.89 17.02
C GLU A 55 4.32 -3.40 16.81
N GLN A 56 3.17 -3.82 16.27
CA GLN A 56 2.80 -5.21 15.98
C GLN A 56 3.26 -5.67 14.60
N VAL A 57 3.62 -4.74 13.71
CA VAL A 57 4.18 -5.08 12.39
C VAL A 57 5.58 -5.69 12.58
N PRO A 58 5.91 -6.82 11.92
CA PRO A 58 7.23 -7.45 12.04
C PRO A 58 8.38 -6.55 11.57
N ASP A 59 9.56 -6.69 12.18
CA ASP A 59 10.74 -5.85 11.89
C ASP A 59 11.12 -5.79 10.40
N ARG A 60 10.99 -6.91 9.70
CA ARG A 60 11.35 -7.02 8.28
C ARG A 60 10.50 -6.16 7.34
N TRP A 61 9.35 -5.66 7.78
CA TRP A 61 8.51 -4.75 6.97
C TRP A 61 8.98 -3.30 7.06
N PHE A 62 9.97 -3.01 7.92
CA PHE A 62 10.58 -1.69 8.02
C PHE A 62 11.90 -1.67 7.26
N THR A 63 12.15 -0.57 6.56
CA THR A 63 13.38 -0.35 5.79
C THR A 63 14.01 0.98 6.21
N ASP A 64 15.19 1.29 5.68
CA ASP A 64 15.80 2.61 5.88
C ASP A 64 14.90 3.76 5.36
N VAL A 65 14.07 3.48 4.35
CA VAL A 65 13.09 4.42 3.79
C VAL A 65 11.81 4.48 4.63
N TYR A 66 11.43 3.36 5.24
CA TYR A 66 10.24 3.23 6.10
C TYR A 66 10.63 2.71 7.49
N PRO A 67 11.24 3.56 8.35
CA PRO A 67 11.84 3.13 9.61
C PRO A 67 10.78 2.77 10.65
N ARG A 68 11.07 1.85 11.59
CA ARG A 68 10.13 1.47 12.66
C ARG A 68 9.65 2.66 13.49
N SER A 69 10.55 3.56 13.86
CA SER A 69 10.18 4.82 14.51
C SER A 69 9.41 5.70 13.53
N ARG A 70 8.27 6.24 13.96
CA ARG A 70 7.64 7.31 13.19
C ARG A 70 8.59 8.52 13.21
N PRO A 71 8.81 9.18 12.07
CA PRO A 71 9.36 10.53 12.13
C PRO A 71 8.48 11.36 13.09
N PRO A 72 9.06 12.32 13.84
CA PRO A 72 8.26 13.22 14.68
C PRO A 72 7.09 13.73 13.85
N SER A 73 5.89 13.66 14.42
CA SER A 73 4.62 13.94 13.74
C SER A 73 4.84 15.07 12.75
N PRO A 74 4.54 14.89 11.44
CA PRO A 74 4.62 16.00 10.53
C PRO A 74 3.79 17.10 11.17
N THR A 75 4.46 18.17 11.58
CA THR A 75 3.85 19.44 11.91
C THR A 75 2.79 19.65 10.84
N GLN A 76 1.54 19.90 11.26
CA GLN A 76 0.40 20.12 10.38
C GLN A 76 0.67 21.34 9.50
N TYR A 77 1.57 21.19 8.53
CA TYR A 77 1.97 22.24 7.63
C TYR A 77 0.86 22.38 6.62
N VAL A 78 0.42 23.63 6.54
CA VAL A 78 -0.74 24.03 5.76
C VAL A 78 -0.39 23.77 4.32
N TRP A 79 -1.21 22.96 3.64
CA TRP A 79 -1.32 23.02 2.19
C TRP A 79 -2.03 24.34 1.85
N GLU A 80 -1.31 25.44 2.04
CA GLU A 80 -1.69 26.80 1.69
C GLU A 80 -1.22 27.00 0.25
N ASP A 81 -2.03 26.54 -0.67
CA ASP A 81 -2.42 27.27 -1.87
C ASP A 81 -3.12 26.31 -2.82
N VAL A 82 -4.43 26.55 -2.94
CA VAL A 82 -5.22 26.28 -4.13
C VAL A 82 -5.14 24.83 -4.63
N SER A 83 -6.02 23.93 -4.14
CA SER A 83 -6.66 22.85 -4.94
C SER A 83 -6.99 21.51 -4.24
N GLY A 84 -6.87 21.37 -2.92
CA GLY A 84 -7.38 20.18 -2.19
C GLY A 84 -8.91 20.04 -2.13
N ARG A 85 -9.65 20.65 -3.06
CA ARG A 85 -11.12 20.73 -3.07
C ARG A 85 -11.80 19.63 -3.89
N SER A 86 -11.10 18.99 -4.81
CA SER A 86 -11.66 17.93 -5.65
C SER A 86 -10.76 16.71 -5.72
N VAL A 87 -11.38 15.53 -5.79
CA VAL A 87 -10.69 14.24 -5.99
C VAL A 87 -9.78 14.29 -7.21
N ASN A 88 -10.21 14.98 -8.27
CA ASN A 88 -9.44 15.10 -9.51
C ASN A 88 -8.10 15.80 -9.30
N THR A 89 -8.07 16.86 -8.49
CA THR A 89 -6.80 17.55 -8.25
C THR A 89 -5.83 16.71 -7.43
N LEU A 90 -6.33 15.93 -6.47
CA LEU A 90 -5.48 15.03 -5.69
C LEU A 90 -4.91 13.90 -6.56
N ARG A 91 -5.71 13.38 -7.50
CA ARG A 91 -5.27 12.43 -8.52
C ARG A 91 -4.23 13.01 -9.46
N GLU A 92 -4.45 14.21 -9.98
CA GLU A 92 -3.48 14.93 -10.82
C GLU A 92 -2.16 15.11 -10.07
N LYS A 93 -2.22 15.53 -8.80
CA LYS A 93 -1.03 15.71 -7.99
C LYS A 93 -0.27 14.41 -7.74
N ALA A 94 -0.97 13.31 -7.46
CA ALA A 94 -0.35 11.99 -7.31
C ALA A 94 0.35 11.57 -8.61
N ARG A 95 -0.30 11.75 -9.76
CA ARG A 95 0.27 11.48 -11.08
C ARG A 95 1.53 12.31 -11.35
N ASP A 96 1.49 13.61 -11.09
CA ASP A 96 2.63 14.50 -11.28
C ASP A 96 3.82 14.14 -10.37
N GLN A 97 3.55 13.64 -9.17
CA GLN A 97 4.59 13.17 -8.24
C GLN A 97 5.21 11.85 -8.67
N ASP A 98 4.41 10.93 -9.18
CA ASP A 98 4.88 9.63 -9.64
C ASP A 98 5.64 9.74 -10.97
N GLY A 99 5.25 10.70 -11.83
CA GLY A 99 5.89 11.05 -13.11
C GLY A 99 5.65 10.04 -14.24
N ALA A 100 5.44 8.76 -13.90
CA ALA A 100 5.14 7.68 -14.81
C ALA A 100 4.40 6.56 -14.07
N CYS A 101 3.96 5.54 -14.80
CA CYS A 101 3.42 4.32 -14.19
C CYS A 101 4.44 3.70 -13.23
N ARG A 102 4.08 3.59 -11.95
CA ARG A 102 4.95 3.04 -10.90
C ARG A 102 5.36 1.59 -11.10
N LEU A 103 4.59 0.84 -11.89
CA LEU A 103 4.86 -0.56 -12.18
C LEU A 103 5.68 -0.77 -13.47
N SER A 104 5.43 0.01 -14.52
CA SER A 104 6.03 -0.23 -15.85
C SER A 104 7.00 0.85 -16.32
N GLY A 105 7.05 2.00 -15.64
CA GLY A 105 7.82 3.18 -16.07
C GLY A 105 7.24 3.91 -17.28
N PHE A 106 6.08 3.49 -17.81
CA PHE A 106 5.45 4.13 -18.96
C PHE A 106 4.84 5.48 -18.60
N GLU A 107 5.13 6.52 -19.39
CA GLU A 107 4.79 7.91 -19.07
C GLU A 107 3.30 8.22 -19.27
N ASP A 108 2.73 7.89 -20.43
CA ASP A 108 1.33 8.20 -20.77
C ASP A 108 0.70 7.17 -21.72
N PRO A 109 -0.59 6.80 -21.58
CA PRO A 109 -1.55 7.36 -20.62
C PRO A 109 -1.46 6.70 -19.24
N THR A 110 -1.50 7.53 -18.19
CA THR A 110 -1.49 7.09 -16.80
C THR A 110 -2.64 7.67 -15.97
N GLU A 111 -3.06 6.91 -14.96
CA GLU A 111 -4.15 7.22 -14.05
C GLU A 111 -3.68 7.04 -12.60
N ALA A 112 -3.98 8.01 -11.73
CA ALA A 112 -3.77 7.87 -10.29
C ALA A 112 -4.98 7.17 -9.66
N VAL A 113 -4.73 6.02 -9.04
CA VAL A 113 -5.76 5.09 -8.57
C VAL A 113 -5.58 4.82 -7.09
N HIS A 114 -6.67 4.53 -6.40
CA HIS A 114 -6.64 4.29 -4.96
C HIS A 114 -5.96 2.95 -4.62
N ILE A 115 -5.11 2.95 -3.59
CA ILE A 115 -4.52 1.72 -3.03
C ILE A 115 -5.57 1.01 -2.18
N VAL A 116 -6.14 1.71 -1.18
CA VAL A 116 -7.38 1.28 -0.52
C VAL A 116 -8.57 1.84 -1.31
N PRO A 117 -9.44 0.99 -1.89
CA PRO A 117 -10.52 1.45 -2.75
C PRO A 117 -11.49 2.43 -2.06
N GLU A 118 -12.01 3.40 -2.83
CA GLU A 118 -12.93 4.43 -2.34
C GLU A 118 -14.19 3.85 -1.67
N ALA A 119 -14.66 2.69 -2.13
CA ALA A 119 -15.77 1.96 -1.54
C ALA A 119 -15.59 1.66 -0.03
N TYR A 120 -14.34 1.63 0.46
CA TYR A 120 -13.99 1.37 1.85
C TYR A 120 -13.66 2.63 2.66
N ARG A 121 -14.09 3.82 2.20
CA ARG A 121 -13.83 5.10 2.90
C ARG A 121 -14.23 5.12 4.38
N SER A 122 -15.34 4.47 4.75
CA SER A 122 -15.78 4.39 6.14
C SER A 122 -14.79 3.59 6.99
N TRP A 123 -14.37 2.42 6.48
CA TRP A 123 -13.36 1.59 7.14
C TRP A 123 -12.03 2.33 7.27
N TYR A 124 -11.58 2.99 6.19
CA TYR A 124 -10.33 3.74 6.16
C TYR A 124 -10.29 4.83 7.23
N TYR A 125 -11.40 5.54 7.41
CA TYR A 125 -11.55 6.56 8.45
C TYR A 125 -11.66 5.95 9.85
N ILE A 126 -12.52 4.95 10.08
CA ILE A 126 -12.74 4.31 11.39
C ILE A 126 -11.45 3.65 11.90
N ARG A 127 -10.68 3.01 11.02
CA ARG A 127 -9.37 2.43 11.36
C ARG A 127 -8.23 3.43 11.33
N GLN A 128 -8.53 4.70 11.04
CA GLN A 128 -7.60 5.81 10.99
C GLN A 128 -6.35 5.50 10.13
N ILE A 129 -6.54 4.93 8.94
CA ILE A 129 -5.41 4.52 8.09
C ILE A 129 -4.52 5.72 7.75
N TYR A 130 -5.11 6.88 7.47
CA TYR A 130 -4.39 8.11 7.12
C TYR A 130 -3.35 8.58 8.15
N ILE A 131 -3.53 8.28 9.44
CA ILE A 131 -2.54 8.64 10.48
C ILE A 131 -1.46 7.56 10.67
N GLN A 132 -1.66 6.37 10.08
CA GLN A 132 -0.71 5.26 10.15
C GLN A 132 0.33 5.30 9.02
N LEU A 133 0.06 6.04 7.95
CA LEU A 133 0.97 6.21 6.82
C LEU A 133 2.24 6.95 7.25
N CYS A 134 3.40 6.35 6.96
CA CYS A 134 4.72 6.79 7.43
C CYS A 134 5.25 8.03 6.70
N ASP A 135 4.63 8.44 5.60
CA ASP A 135 5.08 9.57 4.82
C ASP A 135 4.72 10.88 5.53
N SER A 136 5.74 11.71 5.77
CA SER A 136 5.66 13.02 6.42
C SER A 136 4.98 14.09 5.57
N ARG A 137 4.49 13.76 4.38
CA ARG A 137 3.75 14.69 3.53
C ARG A 137 2.49 15.22 4.23
N PRO A 138 2.22 16.53 4.12
CA PRO A 138 1.03 17.13 4.72
C PRO A 138 -0.24 16.63 4.02
N MET A 139 -1.26 16.33 4.81
CA MET A 139 -2.61 16.07 4.32
C MET A 139 -3.36 17.41 4.21
N PRO A 140 -4.11 17.66 3.11
CA PRO A 140 -4.95 18.86 3.02
C PRO A 140 -5.93 18.91 4.20
N ARG A 141 -6.02 20.06 4.89
CA ARG A 141 -6.93 20.26 6.03
C ARG A 141 -8.40 20.08 5.67
N THR A 142 -8.73 20.18 4.38
CA THR A 142 -10.08 19.96 3.84
C THR A 142 -10.47 18.48 3.78
N LEU A 143 -9.51 17.56 3.81
CA LEU A 143 -9.80 16.13 3.91
C LEU A 143 -10.10 15.79 5.38
N ALA A 144 -11.37 15.58 5.68
CA ALA A 144 -11.86 15.24 7.01
C ALA A 144 -12.86 14.09 6.95
N GLY A 145 -13.00 13.35 8.05
CA GLY A 145 -13.93 12.23 8.10
C GLY A 145 -13.62 11.18 7.03
N VAL A 146 -14.66 10.71 6.35
CA VAL A 146 -14.55 9.71 5.28
C VAL A 146 -13.80 10.23 4.05
N ASP A 147 -13.68 11.55 3.85
CA ASP A 147 -12.96 12.13 2.71
C ASP A 147 -11.44 11.94 2.82
N THR A 148 -10.92 11.57 4.01
CA THR A 148 -9.53 11.17 4.19
C THR A 148 -9.10 10.00 3.31
N ILE A 149 -10.03 9.23 2.73
CA ILE A 149 -9.73 8.21 1.71
C ILE A 149 -8.99 8.77 0.48
N HIS A 150 -9.17 10.06 0.20
CA HIS A 150 -8.51 10.77 -0.90
C HIS A 150 -7.15 11.35 -0.49
N ASP A 151 -6.60 10.98 0.66
CA ASP A 151 -5.22 11.29 1.02
C ASP A 151 -4.29 10.92 -0.14
N ILE A 152 -3.41 11.86 -0.53
CA ILE A 152 -2.51 11.66 -1.67
C ILE A 152 -1.66 10.39 -1.53
N ARG A 153 -1.34 10.01 -0.28
CA ARG A 153 -0.56 8.81 0.07
C ARG A 153 -1.32 7.50 -0.14
N ASN A 154 -2.63 7.56 -0.40
CA ASN A 154 -3.47 6.44 -0.78
C ASN A 154 -3.62 6.30 -2.31
N TYR A 155 -2.85 7.02 -3.12
CA TYR A 155 -2.82 6.85 -4.57
C TYR A 155 -1.54 6.17 -5.06
N ILE A 156 -1.68 5.48 -6.19
CA ILE A 156 -0.58 4.99 -7.01
C ILE A 156 -0.88 5.27 -8.49
N THR A 157 0.11 5.72 -9.25
CA THR A 157 -0.06 6.00 -10.68
C THR A 157 0.23 4.75 -11.52
N LEU A 158 -0.75 4.33 -12.31
CA LEU A 158 -0.69 3.15 -13.16
C LEU A 158 -1.06 3.48 -14.61
N ARG A 159 -0.52 2.71 -15.56
CA ARG A 159 -1.01 2.70 -16.94
C ARG A 159 -2.45 2.18 -16.96
N THR A 160 -3.31 2.68 -17.85
CA THR A 160 -4.76 2.38 -17.85
C THR A 160 -5.10 0.88 -17.89
N ASP A 161 -4.33 0.07 -18.60
CA ASP A 161 -4.51 -1.39 -18.63
C ASP A 161 -4.09 -2.05 -17.31
N LEU A 162 -3.00 -1.58 -16.69
CA LEU A 162 -2.52 -2.04 -15.39
C LEU A 162 -3.47 -1.62 -14.27
N HIS A 163 -4.10 -0.45 -14.34
CA HIS A 163 -5.17 -0.03 -13.45
C HIS A 163 -6.35 -1.01 -13.50
N LYS A 164 -6.84 -1.37 -14.69
CA LYS A 164 -7.93 -2.36 -14.82
C LYS A 164 -7.56 -3.70 -14.19
N ARG A 165 -6.29 -4.10 -14.27
CA ARG A 165 -5.75 -5.33 -13.66
C ARG A 165 -5.60 -5.19 -12.14
N TRP A 166 -5.23 -4.02 -11.64
CA TRP A 166 -5.18 -3.67 -10.22
C TRP A 166 -6.56 -3.80 -9.58
N ASP A 167 -7.58 -3.17 -10.16
CA ASP A 167 -8.96 -3.22 -9.66
C ASP A 167 -9.56 -4.63 -9.74
N ALA A 168 -9.12 -5.43 -10.71
CA ALA A 168 -9.49 -6.85 -10.83
C ALA A 168 -8.72 -7.77 -9.87
N HIS A 169 -7.92 -7.21 -8.95
CA HIS A 169 -7.07 -7.95 -8.00
C HIS A 169 -6.11 -8.93 -8.69
N ALA A 170 -5.65 -8.61 -9.91
CA ALA A 170 -4.80 -9.50 -10.70
C ALA A 170 -3.35 -9.55 -10.22
N PHE A 171 -2.94 -8.59 -9.40
CA PHE A 171 -1.63 -8.53 -8.75
C PHE A 171 -1.70 -7.73 -7.46
N VAL A 172 -0.70 -7.90 -6.60
CA VAL A 172 -0.54 -7.17 -5.33
C VAL A 172 0.90 -6.70 -5.20
N PHE A 173 1.11 -5.60 -4.48
CA PHE A 173 2.44 -5.18 -4.08
C PHE A 173 2.80 -5.84 -2.75
N ILE A 174 3.94 -6.53 -2.71
CA ILE A 174 4.51 -7.09 -1.49
C ILE A 174 5.72 -6.22 -1.15
N PRO A 175 5.78 -5.63 0.05
CA PRO A 175 6.98 -4.92 0.49
C PRO A 175 8.15 -5.92 0.62
N VAL A 176 9.32 -5.47 0.18
CA VAL A 176 10.58 -6.21 0.16
C VAL A 176 11.63 -5.55 1.04
#